data_AF-A0A228HWI0-F1
#
_entry.id   AF-A0A228HWI0-F1
#
_cell.length_a   1.000
_cell.length_b   1.000
_cell.length_c   1.000
_cell.angle_alpha   90.00
_cell.angle_beta   90.00
_cell.angle_gamma   90.00
#
_symmetry.space_group_name_H-M   'P 1'
#
loop_
_entity.id
_entity.type
_entity.pdbx_description
1 polymer ?
#
loop_
_entity_poly.entity_id
_entity_poly.type
_entity_poly.pdbx_seq_one_letter_code
_entity_poly.pdbx_strand_id
1 'polypeptide(L)'
;MLHTILDALSPGWVGTTVSLLAFIVGVALAIWGILISSKRPRPAVVRLNRRLLGGPMQMLPKNIQILFDGKPVPHIMRTLIWVWNAGNATLRGDDIVAKDRLRLEYASKTQVLSVRVLKVTRTVIGFTASPRDNSSQILIDFDFLDGEDGALIEILHTGKGTPAFLGTIKGVPSVWMPGKSKEWTSRLKEGTVGPPTSVGMSVIIVGITMGKIQSDFAWWRTIQMVFVGVGVVLMLFSLIMQLLRRRYRVPRSLEESSSDQRNPSDAKPPPRSNA
;
A
#
# COMPACT_ATOMS: atom_id res chain seq x y z
N MET A 1 47.91 -2.41 27.92
CA MET A 1 46.66 -2.54 27.13
C MET A 1 45.42 -2.16 27.94
N LEU A 2 45.23 -2.66 29.17
CA LEU A 2 44.05 -2.30 30.00
C LEU A 2 44.00 -0.79 30.35
N HIS A 3 45.13 -0.19 30.74
CA HIS A 3 45.22 1.25 31.04
C HIS A 3 44.92 2.14 29.83
N THR A 4 45.35 1.73 28.63
CA THR A 4 45.09 2.45 27.37
C THR A 4 43.60 2.46 26.99
N ILE A 5 42.86 1.42 27.37
CA ILE A 5 41.40 1.33 27.17
C ILE A 5 40.68 2.22 28.20
N LEU A 6 41.15 2.22 29.45
CA LEU A 6 40.58 3.05 30.53
C LEU A 6 40.81 4.54 30.31
N ASP A 7 41.99 4.94 29.81
CA ASP A 7 42.31 6.33 29.46
C ASP A 7 41.55 6.82 28.22
N ALA A 8 41.10 5.90 27.36
CA ALA A 8 40.22 6.23 26.24
C ALA A 8 38.75 6.40 26.66
N LEU A 9 38.34 5.83 27.81
CA LEU A 9 36.99 5.94 28.39
C LEU A 9 36.84 7.09 29.40
N SER A 10 37.95 7.62 29.94
CA SER A 10 37.97 8.67 30.96
C SER A 10 37.69 10.12 30.50
N PRO A 11 37.78 10.52 29.21
CA PRO A 11 37.50 11.89 28.85
C PRO A 11 36.00 12.18 28.89
N GLY A 12 35.60 13.30 29.49
CA GLY A 12 34.18 13.72 29.59
C GLY A 12 33.42 13.77 28.25
N TRP A 13 34.10 13.75 27.10
CA TRP A 13 33.49 13.67 25.78
C TRP A 13 32.87 12.29 25.45
N VAL A 14 33.35 11.20 26.06
CA VAL A 14 32.76 9.86 25.85
C VAL A 14 31.36 9.82 26.45
N GLY A 15 31.18 10.39 27.64
CA GLY A 15 29.88 10.51 28.28
C GLY A 15 28.88 11.34 27.46
N THR A 16 29.32 12.47 26.90
CA THR A 16 28.42 13.35 26.12
C THR A 16 28.03 12.74 24.77
N THR A 17 28.97 12.07 24.09
CA THR A 17 28.68 11.41 22.80
C THR A 17 27.76 10.20 22.95
N VAL A 18 28.00 9.35 23.95
CA VAL A 18 27.13 8.22 24.27
C VAL A 18 25.74 8.70 24.67
N SER A 19 25.65 9.75 25.50
CA SER A 19 24.36 10.31 25.93
C SER A 19 23.56 10.91 24.77
N LEU A 20 24.22 11.60 23.84
CA LEU A 20 23.57 12.19 22.67
C LEU A 20 23.01 11.10 21.72
N LEU A 21 23.78 10.05 21.47
CA LEU A 21 23.31 8.92 20.67
C LEU A 21 22.12 8.21 21.33
N ALA A 22 22.22 7.96 22.64
CA ALA A 22 21.12 7.37 23.41
C ALA A 22 19.86 8.24 23.37
N PHE A 23 20.00 9.56 23.45
CA PHE A 23 18.88 10.50 23.33
C PHE A 23 18.22 10.43 21.95
N ILE A 24 19.00 10.46 20.88
CA ILE A 24 18.48 10.38 19.50
C ILE A 24 17.74 9.06 19.27
N VAL A 25 18.30 7.94 19.72
CA VAL A 25 17.65 6.62 19.64
C VAL A 25 16.36 6.62 20.47
N GLY A 26 16.39 7.16 21.69
CA GLY A 26 15.20 7.28 22.54
C GLY A 26 14.07 8.08 21.88
N VAL A 27 14.38 9.23 21.28
CA VAL A 27 13.42 10.06 20.53
C VAL A 27 12.87 9.30 19.32
N ALA A 28 13.71 8.61 18.56
CA ALA A 28 13.28 7.82 17.42
C ALA A 28 12.32 6.68 17.84
N LEU A 29 12.62 5.97 18.93
CA LEU A 29 11.77 4.93 19.49
C LEU A 29 10.45 5.49 20.04
N ALA A 30 10.47 6.66 20.67
CA ALA A 30 9.27 7.34 21.16
C ALA A 30 8.35 7.74 19.99
N ILE A 31 8.90 8.35 18.93
CA ILE A 31 8.15 8.70 17.72
C ILE A 31 7.57 7.44 17.07
N TRP A 32 8.37 6.37 16.94
CA TRP A 32 7.92 5.08 16.43
C TRP A 32 6.74 4.52 17.23
N GLY A 33 6.83 4.54 18.56
CA GLY A 33 5.77 4.09 19.46
C GLY A 33 4.47 4.87 19.25
N ILE A 34 4.54 6.20 19.19
CA ILE A 34 3.37 7.06 18.96
C ILE A 34 2.72 6.80 17.59
N LEU A 35 3.54 6.64 16.54
CA LEU A 35 3.06 6.38 15.19
C LEU A 35 2.39 5.00 15.07
N ILE A 36 2.87 3.99 15.80
CA ILE A 36 2.30 2.63 15.79
C ILE A 36 1.09 2.51 16.72
N SER A 37 1.12 3.18 17.87
CA SER A 37 0.09 3.12 18.91
C SER A 37 -1.18 3.90 18.54
N SER A 38 -1.14 4.72 17.49
CA SER A 38 -2.30 5.46 17.03
C SER A 38 -3.36 4.50 16.47
N LYS A 39 -4.35 4.15 17.31
CA LYS A 39 -5.54 3.38 16.94
C LYS A 39 -6.43 4.24 16.05
N ARG A 40 -6.26 4.13 14.73
CA ARG A 40 -7.07 4.86 13.76
C ARG A 40 -7.63 3.88 12.73
N PRO A 41 -8.96 3.78 12.58
CA PRO A 41 -9.54 3.04 11.48
C PRO A 41 -9.26 3.78 10.18
N ARG A 42 -8.88 3.04 9.13
CA ARG A 42 -8.55 3.65 7.82
C ARG A 42 -9.07 2.77 6.69
N PRO A 43 -10.30 3.00 6.21
CA PRO A 43 -10.79 2.29 5.04
C PRO A 43 -9.95 2.70 3.83
N ALA A 44 -9.53 1.69 3.08
CA ALA A 44 -8.64 1.80 1.95
C ALA A 44 -9.29 1.17 0.72
N VAL A 45 -9.20 1.83 -0.43
CA VAL A 45 -9.80 1.36 -1.67
C VAL A 45 -8.86 1.48 -2.86
N VAL A 46 -8.63 0.37 -3.56
CA VAL A 46 -7.90 0.32 -4.84
C VAL A 46 -8.83 -0.24 -5.91
N ARG A 47 -8.70 0.28 -7.14
CA ARG A 47 -9.55 -0.10 -8.28
C ARG A 47 -8.68 -0.42 -9.48
N LEU A 48 -8.99 -1.52 -10.15
CA LEU A 48 -8.38 -1.91 -11.41
C LEU A 48 -9.48 -2.20 -12.42
N ASN A 49 -9.51 -1.46 -13.52
CA ASN A 49 -10.49 -1.67 -14.59
C ASN A 49 -9.81 -2.32 -15.79
N ARG A 50 -10.36 -3.42 -16.29
CA ARG A 50 -9.93 -4.10 -17.51
C ARG A 50 -11.12 -4.29 -18.43
N ARG A 51 -10.90 -4.08 -19.73
CA ARG A 51 -11.90 -4.43 -20.75
C ARG A 51 -11.82 -5.93 -21.01
N LEU A 52 -12.96 -6.63 -20.95
CA LEU A 52 -13.02 -8.06 -21.28
C LEU A 52 -13.32 -8.28 -22.76
N LEU A 53 -14.37 -7.63 -23.27
CA LEU A 53 -14.88 -7.86 -24.62
C LEU A 53 -15.40 -6.57 -25.25
N GLY A 54 -15.15 -6.42 -26.55
CA GLY A 54 -15.60 -5.29 -27.38
C GLY A 54 -14.46 -4.40 -27.88
N GLY A 55 -14.49 -4.04 -29.17
CA GLY A 55 -13.61 -3.04 -29.77
C GLY A 55 -13.88 -1.62 -29.22
N PRO A 56 -13.06 -0.62 -29.53
CA PRO A 56 -13.30 0.77 -29.15
C PRO A 56 -14.63 1.28 -29.75
N MET A 57 -15.73 1.22 -28.99
CA MET A 57 -17.10 1.74 -29.18
C MET A 57 -17.79 1.62 -30.56
N GLN A 58 -17.11 1.24 -31.63
CA GLN A 58 -17.52 1.32 -33.04
C GLN A 58 -16.84 0.26 -33.93
N MET A 59 -16.04 -0.66 -33.37
CA MET A 59 -15.24 -1.63 -34.15
C MET A 59 -15.69 -3.09 -34.02
N LEU A 60 -16.82 -3.38 -33.38
CA LEU A 60 -17.41 -4.71 -33.56
C LEU A 60 -18.05 -4.72 -34.96
N PRO A 61 -17.66 -5.65 -35.85
CA PRO A 61 -18.35 -5.86 -37.12
C PRO A 61 -19.87 -5.98 -36.90
N LYS A 62 -20.69 -5.44 -37.81
CA LYS A 62 -22.16 -5.40 -37.68
C LYS A 62 -22.81 -6.79 -37.48
N ASN A 63 -22.09 -7.86 -37.81
CA ASN A 63 -22.49 -9.25 -37.66
C ASN A 63 -22.10 -9.88 -36.30
N ILE A 64 -21.51 -9.13 -35.37
CA ILE A 64 -21.13 -9.65 -34.05
C ILE A 64 -21.94 -8.94 -32.97
N GLN A 65 -22.72 -9.72 -32.22
CA GLN A 65 -23.47 -9.26 -31.05
C GLN A 65 -22.92 -9.94 -29.79
N ILE A 66 -22.70 -9.16 -28.74
CA ILE A 66 -22.34 -9.69 -27.42
C ILE A 66 -23.63 -9.79 -26.60
N LEU A 67 -23.89 -10.97 -26.05
CA LEU A 67 -25.02 -11.23 -25.17
C LEU A 67 -24.52 -11.46 -23.76
N PHE A 68 -25.19 -10.87 -22.77
CA PHE A 68 -25.02 -11.17 -21.35
C PHE A 68 -26.38 -11.56 -20.79
N ASP A 69 -26.51 -12.79 -20.28
CA ASP A 69 -27.78 -13.33 -19.77
C ASP A 69 -28.93 -13.17 -20.79
N GLY A 70 -28.66 -13.54 -22.05
CA GLY A 70 -29.60 -13.42 -23.17
C GLY A 70 -29.88 -11.99 -23.65
N LYS A 71 -29.35 -10.95 -22.99
CA LYS A 71 -29.57 -9.54 -23.35
C LYS A 71 -28.38 -8.97 -24.13
N PRO A 72 -28.62 -8.23 -25.22
CA PRO A 72 -27.55 -7.62 -25.99
C PRO A 72 -26.86 -6.50 -25.21
N VAL A 73 -25.53 -6.57 -25.14
CA VAL A 73 -24.69 -5.56 -24.50
C VAL A 73 -23.63 -5.05 -25.49
N PRO A 74 -23.34 -3.75 -25.51
CA PRO A 74 -22.40 -3.19 -26.49
C PRO A 74 -20.94 -3.57 -26.21
N HIS A 75 -20.59 -3.74 -24.93
CA HIS A 75 -19.26 -4.15 -24.46
C HIS A 75 -19.34 -4.56 -22.99
N ILE A 76 -18.33 -5.31 -22.53
CA ILE A 76 -18.23 -5.77 -21.14
C ILE A 76 -16.89 -5.33 -20.56
N MET A 77 -16.96 -4.62 -19.43
CA MET A 77 -15.83 -4.18 -18.63
C MET A 77 -15.84 -4.94 -17.30
N ARG A 78 -14.65 -5.30 -16.82
CA ARG A 78 -14.40 -5.94 -15.52
C ARG A 78 -13.64 -4.96 -14.63
N THR A 79 -14.26 -4.53 -13.55
CA THR A 79 -13.60 -3.75 -12.51
C THR A 79 -13.38 -4.62 -11.28
N LEU A 80 -12.12 -4.71 -10.85
CA LEU A 80 -11.72 -5.30 -9.58
C LEU A 80 -11.52 -4.20 -8.55
N ILE A 81 -12.08 -4.36 -7.36
CA ILE A 81 -12.00 -3.40 -6.27
C ILE A 81 -11.56 -4.11 -5.00
N TRP A 82 -10.45 -3.65 -4.44
CA TRP A 82 -9.99 -4.04 -3.12
C TRP A 82 -10.52 -3.02 -2.13
N VAL A 83 -11.23 -3.49 -1.11
CA VAL A 83 -11.69 -2.68 0.02
C VAL A 83 -11.13 -3.34 1.28
N TRP A 84 -10.36 -2.61 2.08
CA TRP A 84 -9.81 -3.15 3.32
C TRP A 84 -9.59 -2.06 4.37
N ASN A 85 -9.36 -2.46 5.61
CA ASN A 85 -8.92 -1.57 6.67
C ASN A 85 -7.39 -1.52 6.73
N ALA A 86 -6.79 -0.42 6.27
CA ALA A 86 -5.35 -0.16 6.40
C ALA A 86 -4.96 0.41 7.77
N GLY A 87 -5.93 0.56 8.67
CA GLY A 87 -5.76 1.08 10.02
C GLY A 87 -5.43 0.00 11.03
N ASN A 88 -5.17 0.43 12.27
CA ASN A 88 -4.90 -0.46 13.41
C ASN A 88 -6.08 -0.56 14.39
N ALA A 89 -7.23 0.01 14.03
CA ALA A 89 -8.45 -0.04 14.83
C ALA A 89 -9.57 -0.64 14.00
N THR A 90 -10.41 -1.45 14.63
CA THR A 90 -11.57 -2.09 14.01
C THR A 90 -12.54 -1.07 13.45
N LEU A 91 -12.96 -1.26 12.19
CA LEU A 91 -14.13 -0.62 11.61
C LEU A 91 -15.34 -1.50 11.91
N ARG A 92 -16.41 -0.96 12.49
CA ARG A 92 -17.65 -1.72 12.71
C ARG A 92 -18.69 -1.36 11.66
N GLY A 93 -19.51 -2.32 11.26
CA GLY A 93 -20.65 -2.08 10.37
C GLY A 93 -21.63 -1.05 10.94
N ASP A 94 -21.83 -1.07 12.26
CA ASP A 94 -22.70 -0.14 12.99
C ASP A 94 -22.21 1.33 12.99
N ASP A 95 -20.95 1.54 12.61
CA ASP A 95 -20.39 2.88 12.43
C ASP A 95 -20.75 3.48 11.07
N ILE A 96 -21.29 2.69 10.13
CA ILE A 96 -21.79 3.17 8.85
C ILE A 96 -23.09 3.98 9.09
N VAL A 97 -23.13 5.20 8.56
CA VAL A 97 -24.30 6.07 8.72
C VAL A 97 -25.43 5.56 7.83
N ALA A 98 -26.56 5.15 8.44
CA ALA A 98 -27.71 4.58 7.71
C ALA A 98 -28.26 5.49 6.60
N LYS A 99 -28.20 6.82 6.78
CA LYS A 99 -28.61 7.81 5.77
C LYS A 99 -27.64 7.96 4.59
N ASP A 100 -26.38 7.56 4.77
CA ASP A 100 -25.33 7.63 3.75
C ASP A 100 -24.47 6.35 3.79
N ARG A 101 -25.09 5.24 3.37
CA ARG A 101 -24.48 3.91 3.37
C ARG A 101 -23.28 3.85 2.44
N LEU A 102 -22.34 2.96 2.77
CA LEU A 102 -21.19 2.66 1.92
C LEU A 102 -21.66 2.09 0.59
N ARG A 103 -21.20 2.72 -0.50
CA ARG A 103 -21.56 2.32 -1.85
C ARG A 103 -20.47 2.63 -2.86
N LEU A 104 -20.46 1.84 -3.92
CA LEU A 104 -19.75 2.14 -5.14
C LEU A 104 -20.74 2.73 -6.14
N GLU A 105 -20.43 3.89 -6.69
CA GLU A 105 -21.33 4.63 -7.57
C GLU A 105 -20.63 5.04 -8.87
N TYR A 106 -21.18 4.63 -10.02
CA TYR A 106 -20.70 5.09 -11.32
C TYR A 106 -21.35 6.42 -11.71
N ALA A 107 -20.55 7.36 -12.22
CA ALA A 107 -21.02 8.70 -12.60
C ALA A 107 -21.82 8.77 -13.91
N SER A 108 -21.74 7.74 -14.76
CA SER A 108 -22.41 7.67 -16.06
C SER A 108 -23.54 6.64 -16.04
N LYS A 109 -24.37 6.60 -17.11
CA LYS A 109 -25.35 5.52 -17.38
C LYS A 109 -24.65 4.17 -17.57
N THR A 110 -24.09 3.64 -16.50
CA THR A 110 -23.37 2.37 -16.44
C THR A 110 -24.34 1.32 -15.93
N GLN A 111 -24.58 0.30 -16.74
CA GLN A 111 -25.34 -0.84 -16.28
C GLN A 111 -24.38 -1.79 -15.56
N VAL A 112 -24.67 -2.06 -14.29
CA VAL A 112 -24.02 -3.13 -13.53
C VAL A 112 -24.67 -4.44 -13.98
N LEU A 113 -23.87 -5.33 -14.55
CA LEU A 113 -24.31 -6.62 -15.08
C LEU A 113 -24.21 -7.72 -14.02
N SER A 114 -23.13 -7.70 -13.22
CA SER A 114 -22.90 -8.66 -12.14
C SER A 114 -21.97 -8.08 -11.10
N VAL A 115 -22.17 -8.47 -9.85
CA VAL A 115 -21.29 -8.15 -8.72
C VAL A 115 -20.99 -9.45 -7.98
N ARG A 116 -19.71 -9.68 -7.65
CA ARG A 116 -19.28 -10.86 -6.91
C ARG A 116 -18.19 -10.50 -5.93
N VAL A 117 -18.26 -11.01 -4.71
CA VAL A 117 -17.14 -11.01 -3.78
C VAL A 117 -16.25 -12.20 -4.14
N LEU A 118 -15.07 -11.94 -4.71
CA LEU A 118 -14.12 -12.98 -5.14
C LEU A 118 -13.33 -13.56 -3.98
N LYS A 119 -12.90 -12.70 -3.05
CA LYS A 119 -12.11 -13.09 -1.88
C LYS A 119 -12.48 -12.23 -0.69
N VAL A 120 -12.39 -12.81 0.49
CA VAL A 120 -12.44 -12.14 1.79
C VAL A 120 -11.23 -12.59 2.60
N THR A 121 -10.70 -11.72 3.46
CA THR A 121 -9.57 -12.10 4.33
C THR A 121 -9.94 -13.22 5.29
N ARG A 122 -11.17 -13.17 5.82
CA ARG A 122 -11.80 -14.20 6.67
C ARG A 122 -13.31 -14.07 6.54
N THR A 123 -14.06 -15.17 6.62
CA THR A 123 -15.51 -15.19 6.38
C THR A 123 -16.33 -14.52 7.49
N VAL A 124 -15.82 -14.53 8.71
CA VAL A 124 -16.43 -13.95 9.92
C VAL A 124 -16.65 -12.43 9.87
N ILE A 125 -16.01 -11.69 8.96
CA ILE A 125 -16.21 -10.24 8.81
C ILE A 125 -17.56 -9.87 8.18
N GLY A 126 -18.30 -10.85 7.66
CA GLY A 126 -19.63 -10.61 7.08
C GLY A 126 -19.65 -9.72 5.84
N PHE A 127 -18.55 -9.64 5.09
CA PHE A 127 -18.45 -8.71 3.96
C PHE A 127 -19.40 -9.09 2.82
N THR A 128 -20.22 -8.15 2.38
CA THR A 128 -21.16 -8.31 1.26
C THR A 128 -21.09 -7.13 0.31
N ALA A 129 -21.37 -7.42 -0.97
CA ALA A 129 -21.49 -6.42 -2.02
C ALA A 129 -22.65 -6.80 -2.93
N SER A 130 -23.69 -5.97 -2.99
CA SER A 130 -24.89 -6.23 -3.76
C SER A 130 -25.28 -5.03 -4.62
N PRO A 131 -25.66 -5.23 -5.89
CA PRO A 131 -26.20 -4.16 -6.70
C PRO A 131 -27.50 -3.65 -6.07
N ARG A 132 -27.72 -2.33 -6.12
CA ARG A 132 -29.01 -1.75 -5.75
C ARG A 132 -29.90 -1.76 -7.00
N ASP A 133 -31.14 -2.21 -6.86
CA ASP A 133 -32.07 -2.45 -7.95
C ASP A 133 -32.09 -1.33 -9.00
N ASN A 134 -31.89 -1.72 -10.27
CA ASN A 134 -31.88 -0.83 -11.44
C ASN A 134 -30.95 0.39 -11.36
N SER A 135 -29.94 0.37 -10.50
CA SER A 135 -29.03 1.49 -10.29
C SER A 135 -27.59 1.17 -10.68
N SER A 136 -26.83 2.21 -11.01
CA SER A 136 -25.38 2.15 -11.16
C SER A 136 -24.65 2.15 -9.80
N GLN A 137 -25.33 1.71 -8.75
CA GLN A 137 -24.86 1.69 -7.37
C GLN A 137 -24.74 0.25 -6.84
N ILE A 138 -23.71 0.01 -6.07
CA ILE A 138 -23.44 -1.26 -5.40
C ILE A 138 -23.28 -0.96 -3.92
N LEU A 139 -24.13 -1.53 -3.08
CA LEU A 139 -24.05 -1.37 -1.64
C LEU A 139 -22.96 -2.28 -1.08
N ILE A 140 -22.22 -1.78 -0.09
CA ILE A 140 -21.18 -2.51 0.61
C ILE A 140 -21.55 -2.54 2.09
N ASP A 141 -21.57 -3.74 2.66
CA ASP A 141 -21.79 -3.95 4.09
C ASP A 141 -20.81 -4.98 4.65
N PHE A 142 -20.56 -4.91 5.95
CA PHE A 142 -19.72 -5.84 6.71
C PHE A 142 -20.07 -5.73 8.20
N ASP A 143 -19.81 -6.77 8.98
CA ASP A 143 -20.03 -6.75 10.43
C ASP A 143 -18.91 -5.96 11.11
N PHE A 144 -17.67 -6.28 10.75
CA PHE A 144 -16.48 -5.55 11.20
C PHE A 144 -15.29 -5.81 10.28
N LEU A 145 -14.29 -4.91 10.29
CA LEU A 145 -12.99 -5.09 9.63
C LEU A 145 -11.89 -4.69 10.61
N ASP A 146 -11.11 -5.65 11.12
CA ASP A 146 -9.89 -5.32 11.86
C ASP A 146 -8.77 -4.87 10.90
N GLY A 147 -7.60 -4.53 11.45
CA GLY A 147 -6.44 -4.20 10.63
C GLY A 147 -6.12 -5.31 9.64
N GLU A 148 -5.89 -4.91 8.38
CA GLU A 148 -5.64 -5.78 7.23
C GLU A 148 -6.82 -6.62 6.74
N ASP A 149 -8.01 -6.52 7.35
CA ASP A 149 -9.21 -7.19 6.83
C ASP A 149 -9.83 -6.47 5.65
N GLY A 150 -10.40 -7.25 4.74
CA GLY A 150 -11.08 -6.71 3.59
C GLY A 150 -11.60 -7.76 2.63
N ALA A 151 -11.97 -7.29 1.45
CA ALA A 151 -12.51 -8.10 0.38
C ALA A 151 -12.04 -7.60 -1.00
N LEU A 152 -12.03 -8.53 -1.94
CA LEU A 152 -11.88 -8.28 -3.37
C LEU A 152 -13.25 -8.46 -4.04
N ILE A 153 -13.74 -7.39 -4.64
CA ILE A 153 -15.02 -7.33 -5.35
C ILE A 153 -14.74 -7.32 -6.85
N GLU A 154 -15.45 -8.15 -7.61
CA GLU A 154 -15.53 -8.11 -9.06
C GLU A 154 -16.86 -7.50 -9.50
N ILE A 155 -16.79 -6.59 -10.47
CA ILE A 155 -17.94 -5.93 -11.05
C ILE A 155 -17.84 -6.06 -12.56
N LEU A 156 -18.86 -6.67 -13.16
CA LEU A 156 -19.07 -6.65 -14.60
C LEU A 156 -20.02 -5.51 -14.93
N HIS A 157 -19.63 -4.64 -15.87
CA HIS A 157 -20.42 -3.46 -16.21
C HIS A 157 -20.19 -3.00 -17.66
N THR A 158 -21.07 -2.12 -18.15
CA THR A 158 -21.02 -1.54 -19.51
C THR A 158 -20.42 -0.13 -19.56
N GLY A 159 -19.82 0.33 -18.46
CA GLY A 159 -19.33 1.69 -18.29
C GLY A 159 -17.84 1.85 -18.53
N LYS A 160 -17.39 2.98 -19.06
CA LYS A 160 -15.94 3.25 -19.29
C LYS A 160 -15.16 3.72 -18.05
N GLY A 161 -15.86 4.05 -16.96
CA GLY A 161 -15.27 4.62 -15.74
C GLY A 161 -15.00 3.62 -14.63
N THR A 162 -14.38 4.10 -13.55
CA THR A 162 -14.32 3.38 -12.26
C THR A 162 -15.35 4.00 -11.31
N PRO A 163 -15.99 3.19 -10.43
CA PRO A 163 -16.99 3.72 -9.52
C PRO A 163 -16.34 4.52 -8.39
N ALA A 164 -16.94 5.64 -8.01
CA ALA A 164 -16.58 6.36 -6.80
C ALA A 164 -16.96 5.50 -5.57
N PHE A 165 -16.12 5.51 -4.53
CA PHE A 165 -16.46 4.89 -3.25
C PHE A 165 -16.99 6.01 -2.35
N LEU A 166 -18.26 5.92 -1.99
CA LEU A 166 -19.02 6.94 -1.27
C LEU A 166 -19.65 6.32 -0.02
N GLY A 167 -20.18 7.17 0.85
CA GLY A 167 -20.74 6.80 2.13
C GLY A 167 -19.93 7.36 3.29
N THR A 168 -20.55 7.35 4.47
CA THR A 168 -19.99 7.95 5.68
C THR A 168 -19.83 6.92 6.79
N ILE A 169 -18.65 6.89 7.40
CA ILE A 169 -18.37 6.07 8.60
C ILE A 169 -18.03 7.03 9.76
N LYS A 170 -18.68 6.84 10.91
CA LYS A 170 -18.42 7.65 12.11
C LYS A 170 -16.94 7.57 12.50
N GLY A 171 -16.35 8.72 12.84
CA GLY A 171 -14.94 8.78 13.25
C GLY A 171 -13.93 8.60 12.10
N VAL A 172 -14.38 8.45 10.85
CA VAL A 172 -13.51 8.39 9.67
C VAL A 172 -13.74 9.62 8.78
N PRO A 173 -12.79 10.55 8.69
CA PRO A 173 -12.99 11.80 7.94
C PRO A 173 -12.95 11.58 6.42
N SER A 174 -12.20 10.58 5.94
CA SER A 174 -12.11 10.27 4.52
C SER A 174 -11.60 8.84 4.28
N VAL A 175 -11.97 8.31 3.11
CA VAL A 175 -11.50 7.01 2.63
C VAL A 175 -10.13 7.20 1.97
N TRP A 176 -9.17 6.39 2.39
CA TRP A 176 -7.82 6.44 1.86
C TRP A 176 -7.75 5.74 0.49
N MET A 177 -7.19 6.40 -0.51
CA MET A 177 -7.00 5.83 -1.84
C MET A 177 -5.51 5.77 -2.17
N PRO A 178 -4.88 4.59 -2.11
CA PRO A 178 -3.48 4.42 -2.49
C PRO A 178 -3.32 4.83 -3.96
N GLY A 179 -2.44 5.81 -4.24
CA GLY A 179 -2.13 6.25 -5.61
C GLY A 179 -2.81 7.54 -6.08
N LYS A 180 -3.72 8.16 -5.31
CA LYS A 180 -4.13 9.56 -5.58
C LYS A 180 -3.09 10.58 -5.13
N SER A 181 -2.16 10.22 -4.23
CA SER A 181 -1.03 11.08 -3.85
C SER A 181 0.07 11.06 -4.91
N LYS A 182 -0.26 11.37 -6.17
CA LYS A 182 0.75 11.50 -7.22
C LYS A 182 1.67 12.70 -6.99
N GLU A 183 1.23 13.72 -6.25
CA GLU A 183 1.99 14.98 -6.08
C GLU A 183 3.21 14.91 -5.16
N TRP A 184 3.17 14.14 -4.07
CA TRP A 184 4.29 14.10 -3.13
C TRP A 184 5.42 13.13 -3.58
N THR A 185 5.07 12.08 -4.33
CA THR A 185 6.06 11.09 -4.79
C THR A 185 6.68 11.40 -6.14
N SER A 186 6.04 12.22 -6.99
CA SER A 186 6.62 12.61 -8.28
C SER A 186 7.75 13.61 -8.12
N ARG A 187 7.65 14.55 -7.15
CA ARG A 187 8.71 15.54 -6.87
C ARG A 187 10.00 14.93 -6.30
N LEU A 188 9.91 13.72 -5.71
CA LEU A 188 11.08 12.97 -5.22
C LEU A 188 11.66 12.01 -6.26
N LYS A 189 11.02 11.83 -7.43
CA LYS A 189 11.52 10.95 -8.51
C LYS A 189 12.34 11.68 -9.56
N GLU A 190 12.34 13.01 -9.57
CA GLU A 190 13.12 13.82 -10.53
C GLU A 190 14.45 14.33 -9.96
N GLY A 191 14.69 14.16 -8.66
CA GLY A 191 16.01 14.33 -8.06
C GLY A 191 16.59 12.96 -7.73
N THR A 192 17.84 12.72 -8.12
CA THR A 192 18.69 11.55 -7.85
C THR A 192 18.93 11.30 -6.36
N VAL A 193 17.89 11.30 -5.53
CA VAL A 193 17.97 10.94 -4.11
C VAL A 193 17.59 9.47 -4.04
N GLY A 194 18.59 8.60 -3.94
CA GLY A 194 18.38 7.17 -3.72
C GLY A 194 17.47 6.90 -2.52
N PRO A 195 16.99 5.65 -2.33
CA PRO A 195 16.18 5.30 -1.15
C PRO A 195 16.89 5.81 0.11
N PRO A 196 16.22 6.39 1.13
CA PRO A 196 16.89 7.05 2.26
C PRO A 196 17.93 6.18 3.00
N THR A 197 17.92 4.86 2.80
CA THR A 197 18.98 3.92 3.19
C THR A 197 20.33 4.23 2.54
N SER A 198 20.36 4.75 1.31
CA SER A 198 21.59 5.14 0.60
C SER A 198 22.26 6.35 1.25
N VAL A 199 21.48 7.31 1.77
CA VAL A 199 22.03 8.49 2.48
C VAL A 199 22.73 8.06 3.77
N GLY A 200 22.10 7.19 4.57
CA GLY A 200 22.75 6.64 5.77
C GLY A 200 24.02 5.85 5.45
N MET A 201 24.02 5.06 4.38
CA MET A 201 25.19 4.30 3.94
C MET A 201 26.32 5.22 3.45
N SER A 202 26.00 6.29 2.71
CA SER A 202 26.99 7.30 2.29
C SER A 202 27.64 7.99 3.48
N VAL A 203 26.89 8.33 4.52
CA VAL A 203 27.42 8.96 5.74
C VAL A 203 28.39 8.03 6.48
N ILE A 204 28.07 6.73 6.55
CA ILE A 204 28.96 5.71 7.14
C ILE A 204 30.25 5.58 6.32
N ILE A 205 30.12 5.51 4.99
CA ILE A 205 31.28 5.39 4.08
C ILE A 205 32.20 6.60 4.24
N VAL A 206 31.66 7.83 4.28
CA VAL A 206 32.45 9.04 4.50
C VAL A 206 33.16 9.02 5.85
N GLY A 207 32.48 8.57 6.92
CA GLY A 207 33.11 8.41 8.23
C GLY A 207 34.28 7.41 8.21
N ILE A 208 34.12 6.29 7.51
CA ILE A 208 35.17 5.26 7.38
C ILE A 208 36.32 5.71 6.47
N THR A 209 36.05 6.44 5.38
CA THR A 209 37.11 6.94 4.47
C THR A 209 37.91 8.07 5.12
N MET A 210 37.26 8.95 5.90
CA MET A 210 37.95 9.88 6.80
C MET A 210 38.83 9.14 7.81
N GLY A 211 38.42 7.94 8.25
CA GLY A 211 39.23 6.91 8.92
C GLY A 211 40.68 6.80 8.48
N LYS A 212 40.88 6.78 7.16
CA LYS A 212 42.16 6.49 6.51
C LYS A 212 43.05 7.72 6.32
N ILE A 213 42.50 8.92 6.48
CA ILE A 213 43.26 10.17 6.40
C ILE A 213 43.88 10.37 7.78
N GLN A 214 45.14 9.98 7.89
CA GLN A 214 45.92 10.04 9.12
C GLN A 214 46.26 11.52 9.40
N SER A 215 45.41 12.19 10.18
CA SER A 215 45.68 13.52 10.70
C SER A 215 46.08 13.41 12.16
N ASP A 216 47.12 14.15 12.58
CA ASP A 216 47.59 14.23 13.97
C ASP A 216 46.60 14.94 14.92
N PHE A 217 45.36 15.11 14.47
CA PHE A 217 44.35 15.84 15.19
C PHE A 217 43.68 14.95 16.24
N ALA A 218 43.87 15.27 17.52
CA ALA A 218 43.45 14.48 18.66
C ALA A 218 41.94 14.12 18.68
N TRP A 219 41.10 14.90 18.00
CA TRP A 219 39.64 14.72 17.97
C TRP A 219 39.12 13.93 16.76
N TRP A 220 40.01 13.47 15.87
CA TRP A 220 39.62 12.83 14.61
C TRP A 220 38.80 11.54 14.81
N ARG A 221 39.19 10.72 15.79
CA ARG A 221 38.46 9.49 16.14
C ARG A 221 37.04 9.78 16.66
N THR A 222 36.88 10.88 17.40
CA THR A 222 35.58 11.33 17.92
C THR A 222 34.66 11.75 16.79
N ILE A 223 35.16 12.53 15.83
CA ILE A 223 34.40 12.94 14.65
C ILE A 223 33.93 11.70 13.87
N GLN A 224 34.81 10.72 13.63
CA GLN A 224 34.46 9.48 12.94
C GLN A 224 33.33 8.70 13.64
N MET A 225 33.42 8.54 14.97
CA MET A 225 32.38 7.84 15.73
C MET A 225 31.03 8.55 15.66
N VAL A 226 31.02 9.89 15.66
CA VAL A 226 29.79 10.68 15.49
C VAL A 226 29.19 10.46 14.10
N PHE A 227 29.99 10.52 13.02
CA PHE A 227 29.51 10.27 11.66
C PHE A 227 28.92 8.86 11.49
N VAL A 228 29.62 7.84 12.00
CA VAL A 228 29.11 6.45 11.98
C VAL A 228 27.80 6.34 12.77
N GLY A 229 27.73 6.94 13.97
CA GLY A 229 26.52 6.94 14.80
C GLY A 229 25.31 7.59 14.12
N VAL A 230 25.51 8.76 13.50
CA VAL A 230 24.47 9.46 12.73
C VAL A 230 24.02 8.61 11.54
N GLY A 231 24.95 8.00 10.80
CA GLY A 231 24.64 7.12 9.69
C GLY A 231 23.77 5.92 10.09
N VAL A 232 24.08 5.28 11.22
CA VAL A 232 23.28 4.17 11.77
C VAL A 232 21.87 4.62 12.14
N VAL A 233 21.71 5.77 12.81
CA VAL A 233 20.40 6.33 13.14
C VAL A 233 19.56 6.56 11.87
N LEU A 234 20.15 7.16 10.84
CA LEU A 234 19.46 7.41 9.57
C LEU A 234 19.04 6.10 8.88
N MET A 235 19.86 5.06 8.94
CA MET A 235 19.50 3.74 8.41
C MET A 235 18.35 3.10 9.20
N LEU A 236 18.40 3.12 10.53
CA LEU A 236 17.33 2.60 11.38
C LEU A 236 16.02 3.34 11.12
N PHE A 237 16.06 4.67 11.04
CA PHE A 237 14.90 5.49 10.69
C PHE A 237 14.33 5.15 9.31
N SER A 238 15.20 4.93 8.31
CA SER A 238 14.78 4.53 6.96
C SER A 238 14.14 3.14 6.93
N LEU A 239 14.71 2.17 7.66
CA LEU A 239 14.15 0.84 7.82
C LEU A 239 12.78 0.88 8.50
N ILE A 240 12.68 1.66 9.58
CA ILE A 240 11.44 2.01 10.27
C ILE A 240 10.40 2.54 9.28
N MET A 241 10.74 3.55 8.49
CA MET A 241 9.83 4.13 7.51
C MET A 241 9.40 3.12 6.43
N GLN A 242 10.30 2.20 6.02
CA GLN A 242 9.95 1.12 5.10
C GLN A 242 8.98 0.11 5.73
N LEU A 243 9.16 -0.24 7.00
CA LEU A 243 8.25 -1.11 7.73
C LEU A 243 6.88 -0.45 7.92
N LEU A 244 6.84 0.85 8.23
CA LEU A 244 5.58 1.62 8.29
C LEU A 244 4.88 1.64 6.93
N ARG A 245 5.62 1.72 5.81
CA ARG A 245 5.05 1.63 4.45
C ARG A 245 4.42 0.28 4.14
N ARG A 246 4.86 -0.83 4.76
CA ARG A 246 4.28 -2.16 4.48
C ARG A 246 2.83 -2.28 4.93
N ARG A 247 2.42 -1.58 6.01
CA ARG A 247 1.03 -1.56 6.52
C ARG A 247 0.00 -0.94 5.56
N TYR A 248 0.48 -0.28 4.50
CA TYR A 248 -0.36 0.42 3.53
C TYR A 248 -0.54 -0.36 2.22
N ARG A 249 -0.05 -1.60 2.15
CA ARG A 249 -0.21 -2.46 0.97
C ARG A 249 -1.51 -3.26 1.05
N VAL A 250 -1.98 -3.71 -0.11
CA VAL A 250 -3.08 -4.67 -0.20
C VAL A 250 -2.68 -5.95 0.54
N PRO A 251 -3.55 -6.52 1.40
CA PRO A 251 -3.30 -7.79 2.06
C PRO A 251 -2.97 -8.90 1.05
N ARG A 252 -1.94 -9.70 1.32
CA ARG A 252 -1.50 -10.78 0.40
C ARG A 252 -2.60 -11.80 0.10
N SER A 253 -3.49 -12.04 1.06
CA SER A 253 -4.65 -12.93 0.88
C SER A 253 -5.62 -12.44 -0.21
N LEU A 254 -5.64 -11.14 -0.49
CA LEU A 254 -6.48 -10.51 -1.50
C LEU A 254 -5.75 -10.32 -2.85
N GLU A 255 -4.47 -10.66 -2.96
CA GLU A 255 -3.77 -10.61 -4.25
C GLU A 255 -4.38 -11.65 -5.21
N GLU A 256 -4.68 -11.22 -6.45
CA GLU A 256 -5.10 -12.12 -7.52
C GLU A 256 -3.93 -13.06 -7.81
N SER A 257 -4.12 -14.39 -7.66
CA SER A 257 -3.05 -15.35 -7.91
C SER A 257 -2.61 -15.23 -9.37
N SER A 258 -1.34 -14.87 -9.58
CA SER A 258 -0.73 -14.69 -10.90
C SER A 258 -0.74 -15.95 -11.79
N SER A 259 -1.23 -17.09 -11.29
CA SER A 259 -1.40 -18.32 -12.07
C SER A 259 -2.38 -18.19 -13.24
N ASP A 260 -3.36 -17.28 -13.15
CA ASP A 260 -4.32 -17.00 -14.22
C ASP A 260 -3.87 -15.89 -15.18
N GLN A 261 -2.71 -15.26 -14.92
CA GLN A 261 -2.10 -14.26 -15.79
C GLN A 261 -1.06 -14.86 -16.76
N ARG A 262 -1.00 -16.20 -16.92
CA ARG A 262 -0.19 -16.79 -17.98
C ARG A 262 -0.79 -16.39 -19.32
N ASN A 263 0.01 -15.67 -20.11
CA ASN A 263 -0.34 -15.31 -21.47
C ASN A 263 -0.71 -16.59 -22.24
N PRO A 264 -1.84 -16.67 -22.96
CA PRO A 264 -2.18 -17.84 -23.77
C PRO A 264 -1.07 -18.22 -24.77
N SER A 265 -0.18 -17.29 -25.11
CA SER A 265 1.02 -17.55 -25.94
C SER A 265 2.08 -18.43 -25.28
N ASP A 266 2.07 -18.56 -23.95
CA ASP A 266 3.06 -19.32 -23.17
C ASP A 266 2.60 -20.75 -22.88
N ALA A 267 1.40 -21.14 -23.37
CA ALA A 267 0.92 -22.50 -23.33
C ALA A 267 1.76 -23.37 -24.27
N LYS A 268 2.61 -24.22 -23.70
CA LYS A 268 3.37 -25.23 -24.45
C LYS A 268 2.38 -26.08 -25.26
N PRO A 269 2.55 -26.21 -26.59
CA PRO A 269 1.64 -27.00 -27.40
C PRO A 269 1.63 -28.45 -26.90
N PRO A 270 0.47 -29.13 -26.96
CA PRO A 270 0.39 -30.53 -26.54
C PRO A 270 1.40 -31.36 -27.34
N PRO A 271 2.02 -32.38 -26.72
CA PRO A 271 2.93 -33.27 -27.43
C PRO A 271 2.18 -33.87 -28.61
N ARG A 272 2.73 -33.70 -29.82
CA ARG A 272 2.21 -34.34 -31.02
C ARG A 272 2.22 -35.85 -30.77
N SER A 273 1.05 -36.47 -30.76
CA SER A 273 0.95 -37.92 -30.85
C SER A 273 1.46 -38.31 -32.22
N ASN A 274 2.58 -39.01 -32.28
CA ASN A 274 3.04 -39.65 -33.51
C ASN A 274 2.06 -40.79 -33.80
N ALA A 275 1.31 -40.63 -34.89
CA ALA A 275 0.63 -41.72 -35.58
C ALA A 275 1.62 -42.42 -36.51
#